data_AF-A0A0F8YVW0-F1
#
_entry.id   AF-A0A0F8YVW0-F1
#
_cell.length_a   1.000
_cell.length_b   1.000
_cell.length_c   1.000
_cell.angle_alpha   90.00
_cell.angle_beta   90.00
_cell.angle_gamma   90.00
#
_symmetry.space_group_name_H-M   'P 1'
#
loop_
_entity.id
_entity.type
_entity.pdbx_description
1 polymer ?
#
loop_
_entity_poly.entity_id
_entity_poly.type
_entity_poly.pdbx_seq_one_letter_code
_entity_poly.pdbx_strand_id
1 'polypeptide(L)'
;MKILLVLMILPLVTTSADASEWRPCGSGSDYRAHRFIPQGWKGADFRSACAEHDKHYREQNVTKAQADHEFLQDMLTQSKYSRRPRQAERVARFMYKAVRR
;
A
#
# COMPACT_ATOMS: atom_id res chain seq x y z
N MET A 1 28.04 -40.02 34.38
CA MET A 1 27.08 -39.79 33.28
C MET A 1 27.35 -38.39 32.72
N LYS A 2 27.85 -38.29 31.48
CA LYS A 2 28.19 -37.00 30.82
C LYS A 2 26.97 -36.51 30.05
N ILE A 3 26.37 -35.41 30.48
CA ILE A 3 25.20 -34.80 29.83
C ILE A 3 25.74 -33.92 28.70
N LEU A 4 25.46 -34.32 27.45
CA LEU A 4 25.80 -33.59 26.24
C LEU A 4 24.73 -32.50 26.02
N LEU A 5 25.12 -31.23 26.14
CA LEU A 5 24.24 -30.08 25.98
C LEU A 5 24.30 -29.64 24.51
N VAL A 6 23.30 -30.05 23.71
CA VAL A 6 23.18 -29.67 22.29
C VAL A 6 22.49 -28.31 22.22
N LEU A 7 23.27 -27.26 21.94
CA LEU A 7 22.76 -25.92 21.61
C LEU A 7 22.22 -25.94 20.18
N MET A 8 20.90 -26.08 20.05
CA MET A 8 20.17 -25.78 18.82
C MET A 8 20.23 -24.27 18.57
N ILE A 9 21.09 -23.85 17.64
CA ILE A 9 21.13 -22.48 17.12
C ILE A 9 19.94 -22.33 16.16
N LEU A 10 18.83 -21.77 16.63
CA LEU A 10 17.75 -21.33 15.74
C LEU A 10 18.21 -20.07 14.98
N PRO A 11 18.16 -20.04 13.64
CA PRO A 11 18.38 -18.81 12.91
C PRO A 11 17.23 -17.84 13.21
N LEU A 12 17.59 -16.70 13.79
CA LEU A 12 16.69 -15.58 14.05
C LEU A 12 16.31 -14.97 12.69
N VAL A 13 15.17 -15.41 12.13
CA VAL A 13 14.58 -14.77 10.95
C VAL A 13 13.98 -13.44 11.41
N THR A 14 14.76 -12.37 11.34
CA THR A 14 14.26 -11.00 11.45
C THR A 14 13.42 -10.69 10.23
N THR A 15 12.11 -10.92 10.33
CA THR A 15 11.15 -10.26 9.44
C THR A 15 10.99 -8.83 9.94
N SER A 16 11.79 -7.91 9.42
CA SER A 16 11.47 -6.48 9.50
C SER A 16 10.27 -6.23 8.59
N ALA A 17 9.09 -6.62 9.08
CA ALA A 17 7.86 -5.96 8.67
C ALA A 17 7.98 -4.52 9.20
N ASP A 18 8.56 -3.63 8.39
CA ASP A 18 8.30 -2.21 8.52
C ASP A 18 6.78 -2.09 8.47
N ALA A 19 6.17 -1.99 9.64
CA ALA A 19 4.79 -1.59 9.78
C ALA A 19 4.77 -0.15 9.28
N SER A 20 4.66 0.03 7.96
CA SER A 20 4.55 1.33 7.32
C SER A 20 3.49 2.09 8.10
N GLU A 21 3.94 3.07 8.88
CA GLU A 21 3.09 3.85 9.77
C GLU A 21 1.91 4.33 8.93
N TRP A 22 0.70 3.90 9.31
CA TRP A 22 -0.47 4.16 8.47
C TRP A 22 -0.69 5.66 8.40
N ARG A 23 -0.61 6.21 7.19
CA ARG A 23 -0.93 7.59 6.88
C ARG A 23 -1.98 7.65 5.75
N PRO A 24 -2.85 8.66 5.73
CA PRO A 24 -3.73 8.88 4.58
C PRO A 24 -2.87 9.05 3.32
N CYS A 25 -3.26 8.38 2.22
CA CYS A 25 -2.56 8.43 0.92
C CYS A 25 -2.04 9.83 0.57
N GLY A 26 -0.80 9.94 0.09
CA GLY A 26 -0.17 11.20 -0.34
C GLY A 26 1.20 11.41 0.30
N SER A 27 1.98 12.37 -0.21
CA SER A 27 3.41 12.60 0.08
C SER A 27 3.80 12.85 1.55
N GLY A 28 2.83 12.84 2.48
CA GLY A 28 3.05 13.03 3.91
C GLY A 28 3.33 14.48 4.33
N SER A 29 3.46 15.42 3.39
CA SER A 29 3.73 16.83 3.72
C SER A 29 2.52 17.55 4.33
N ASP A 30 1.29 17.13 4.00
CA ASP A 30 0.06 17.79 4.47
C ASP A 30 -1.06 16.81 4.87
N TYR A 31 -1.06 16.37 6.13
CA TYR A 31 -2.11 15.50 6.69
C TYR A 31 -3.54 16.03 6.46
N ARG A 32 -3.74 17.35 6.53
CA ARG A 32 -5.06 17.98 6.30
C ARG A 32 -5.54 17.86 4.86
N ALA A 33 -4.62 17.93 3.88
CA ALA A 33 -4.95 17.79 2.48
C ALA A 33 -5.40 16.35 2.15
N HIS A 34 -4.88 15.36 2.88
CA HIS A 34 -5.11 13.95 2.60
C HIS A 34 -6.29 13.33 3.36
N ARG A 35 -6.89 14.06 4.32
CA ARG A 35 -8.03 13.58 5.14
C ARG A 35 -9.24 13.12 4.33
N PHE A 36 -9.44 13.72 3.15
CA PHE A 36 -10.59 13.42 2.29
C PHE A 36 -10.29 12.42 1.18
N ILE A 37 -9.05 11.91 1.11
CA ILE A 37 -8.68 10.90 0.12
C ILE A 37 -9.30 9.56 0.52
N PRO A 38 -10.13 8.95 -0.33
CA PRO A 38 -10.74 7.66 -0.02
C PRO A 38 -9.67 6.59 0.22
N GLN A 39 -9.63 6.02 1.42
CA GLN A 39 -8.71 4.93 1.78
C GLN A 39 -9.29 3.55 1.42
N GLY A 40 -10.50 3.52 0.85
CA GLY A 40 -11.25 2.33 0.53
C GLY A 40 -12.69 2.65 0.14
N TRP A 41 -13.44 1.64 -0.32
CA TRP A 41 -14.86 1.81 -0.67
C TRP A 41 -15.68 0.54 -0.42
N LYS A 42 -16.61 0.61 0.53
CA LYS A 42 -17.60 -0.45 0.85
C LYS A 42 -16.99 -1.86 1.01
N GLY A 43 -15.79 -1.95 1.58
CA GLY A 43 -15.08 -3.21 1.82
C GLY A 43 -13.80 -3.38 1.00
N ALA A 44 -13.63 -2.64 -0.10
CA ALA A 44 -12.33 -2.53 -0.74
C ALA A 44 -11.38 -1.69 0.13
N ASP A 45 -10.14 -2.13 0.24
CA ASP A 45 -9.06 -1.46 0.98
C ASP A 45 -8.00 -0.94 0.00
N PHE A 46 -7.81 0.37 -0.08
CA PHE A 46 -6.86 0.99 -1.00
C PHE A 46 -5.56 1.41 -0.30
N ARG A 47 -5.42 1.17 1.00
CA ARG A 47 -4.28 1.65 1.79
C ARG A 47 -2.95 1.04 1.33
N SER A 48 -2.92 -0.24 0.99
CA SER A 48 -1.70 -0.90 0.48
C SER A 48 -1.27 -0.32 -0.86
N ALA A 49 -2.21 -0.11 -1.78
CA ALA A 49 -1.94 0.52 -3.07
C ALA A 49 -1.35 1.93 -2.91
N CYS A 50 -1.88 2.71 -1.96
CA CYS A 50 -1.33 4.03 -1.64
C CYS A 50 0.07 3.98 -1.02
N ALA A 51 0.33 3.03 -0.12
CA ALA A 51 1.64 2.88 0.50
C ALA A 51 2.72 2.52 -0.53
N GLU A 52 2.40 1.63 -1.48
CA GLU A 52 3.31 1.27 -2.56
C GLU A 52 3.51 2.44 -3.55
N HIS A 53 2.43 3.16 -3.90
CA HIS A 53 2.54 4.36 -4.75
C HIS A 53 3.44 5.45 -4.13
N ASP A 54 3.29 5.70 -2.83
CA ASP A 54 4.15 6.62 -2.06
C ASP A 54 5.61 6.12 -1.98
N LYS A 55 5.82 4.80 -1.99
CA LYS A 55 7.16 4.20 -2.03
C LYS A 55 7.82 4.42 -3.39
N HIS A 56 7.09 4.20 -4.50
CA HIS A 56 7.63 4.44 -5.83
C HIS A 56 8.04 5.90 -6.08
N TYR A 57 7.36 6.89 -5.50
CA TYR A 57 7.82 8.29 -5.58
C TYR A 57 9.16 8.54 -4.88
N ARG A 58 9.60 7.65 -3.99
CA ARG A 58 10.90 7.74 -3.31
C ARG A 58 11.99 6.93 -4.03
N GLU A 59 11.61 5.99 -4.90
CA GLU A 59 12.53 5.13 -5.64
C GLU A 59 12.93 5.78 -6.97
N GLN A 60 14.22 5.77 -7.32
CA GLN A 60 14.71 6.41 -8.56
C GLN A 60 14.49 5.59 -9.84
N ASN A 61 13.97 4.37 -9.72
CA ASN A 61 13.92 3.39 -10.82
C ASN A 61 12.55 3.25 -11.48
N VAL A 62 11.53 3.94 -10.99
CA VAL A 62 10.16 3.86 -11.53
C VAL A 62 9.73 5.23 -12.02
N THR A 63 9.28 5.31 -13.27
CA THR A 63 8.74 6.57 -13.79
C THR A 63 7.41 6.90 -13.12
N LYS A 64 7.09 8.18 -12.93
CA LYS A 64 5.78 8.61 -12.40
C LYS A 64 4.60 7.95 -13.14
N ALA A 65 4.68 7.88 -14.47
CA ALA A 65 3.61 7.28 -15.29
C ALA A 65 3.42 5.78 -15.00
N GLN A 66 4.52 5.06 -14.77
CA GLN A 66 4.47 3.65 -14.39
C GLN A 66 3.89 3.47 -12.99
N ALA A 67 4.37 4.23 -12.00
CA ALA A 67 3.86 4.18 -10.64
C ALA A 67 2.35 4.50 -10.58
N ASP A 68 1.89 5.53 -11.30
CA ASP A 68 0.48 5.90 -11.36
C ASP A 68 -0.37 4.77 -12.01
N HIS A 69 0.19 4.01 -12.97
CA HIS A 69 -0.50 2.89 -13.60
C HIS A 69 -0.61 1.67 -12.68
N GLU A 70 0.48 1.30 -12.01
CA GLU A 70 0.52 0.22 -11.01
C GLU A 70 -0.44 0.52 -9.85
N PHE A 71 -0.47 1.78 -9.38
CA PHE A 71 -1.43 2.26 -8.39
C PHE A 71 -2.90 2.01 -8.79
N LEU A 72 -3.25 2.29 -10.05
CA LEU A 72 -4.59 2.00 -10.56
C LEU A 72 -4.88 0.50 -10.57
N GLN A 73 -3.94 -0.33 -11.02
CA GLN A 73 -4.11 -1.78 -11.11
C GLN A 73 -4.35 -2.40 -9.73
N ASP A 74 -3.61 -1.95 -8.72
CA ASP A 74 -3.77 -2.43 -7.34
C ASP A 74 -5.14 -2.07 -6.77
N MET A 75 -5.58 -0.81 -6.92
CA MET A 75 -6.91 -0.40 -6.47
C MET A 75 -8.04 -1.14 -7.22
N LEU A 76 -7.87 -1.42 -8.51
CA LEU A 76 -8.83 -2.23 -9.27
C LEU A 76 -8.88 -3.68 -8.76
N THR A 77 -7.73 -4.24 -8.37
CA THR A 77 -7.68 -5.56 -7.74
C THR A 77 -8.41 -5.56 -6.40
N GLN A 78 -8.17 -4.55 -5.57
CA GLN A 78 -8.83 -4.39 -4.27
C GLN A 78 -10.34 -4.14 -4.40
N SER A 79 -10.78 -3.51 -5.49
CA SER A 79 -12.19 -3.25 -5.77
C SER A 79 -13.03 -4.53 -5.86
N LYS A 80 -12.42 -5.68 -6.18
CA LYS A 80 -13.09 -7.00 -6.23
C LYS A 80 -13.62 -7.44 -4.86
N TYR A 81 -13.00 -6.99 -3.77
CA TYR A 81 -13.42 -7.30 -2.40
C TYR A 81 -14.50 -6.32 -1.87
N SER A 82 -14.92 -5.34 -2.66
CA SER A 82 -16.00 -4.43 -2.29
C SER A 82 -17.36 -5.11 -2.37
N ARG A 83 -18.27 -4.74 -1.47
CA ARG A 83 -19.71 -5.02 -1.61
C ARG A 83 -20.33 -4.31 -2.83
N ARG A 84 -19.64 -3.33 -3.42
CA ARG A 84 -20.05 -2.60 -4.62
C ARG A 84 -18.88 -2.41 -5.60
N PRO A 85 -18.42 -3.47 -6.30
CA PRO A 85 -17.19 -3.43 -7.10
C PRO A 85 -17.16 -2.30 -8.14
N ARG A 86 -18.22 -2.14 -8.93
CA ARG A 86 -18.31 -1.07 -9.94
C ARG A 86 -18.20 0.34 -9.36
N GLN A 87 -18.62 0.57 -8.11
CA GLN A 87 -18.45 1.88 -7.45
C GLN A 87 -17.02 2.04 -6.94
N ALA A 88 -16.44 0.98 -6.36
CA ALA A 88 -15.04 0.98 -5.93
C ALA A 88 -14.09 1.23 -7.11
N GLU A 89 -14.33 0.62 -8.28
CA GLU A 89 -13.56 0.88 -9.50
C GLU A 89 -13.66 2.34 -9.97
N ARG A 90 -14.83 2.98 -9.83
CA ARG A 90 -14.96 4.42 -10.15
C ARG A 90 -14.13 5.28 -9.20
N VAL A 91 -14.11 4.94 -7.91
CA VAL A 91 -13.27 5.62 -6.92
C VAL A 91 -11.79 5.42 -7.26
N ALA A 92 -11.36 4.20 -7.58
CA ALA A 92 -9.99 3.90 -8.02
C ALA A 92 -9.58 4.74 -9.24
N ARG A 93 -10.44 4.81 -10.26
CA ARG A 93 -10.21 5.63 -11.46
C ARG A 93 -10.19 7.13 -11.16
N PHE A 94 -11.00 7.59 -10.21
CA PHE A 94 -10.98 8.98 -9.76
C PHE A 94 -9.64 9.31 -9.07
N MET A 95 -9.18 8.46 -8.16
CA MET A 95 -7.89 8.62 -7.48
C MET A 95 -6.71 8.61 -8.46
N TYR A 96 -6.71 7.68 -9.42
CA TYR A 96 -5.73 7.67 -10.51
C TYR A 96 -5.74 8.97 -11.32
N LYS A 97 -6.94 9.52 -11.62
CA LYS A 97 -7.07 10.82 -12.31
C LYS A 97 -6.55 11.99 -11.48
N ALA A 98 -6.59 11.90 -10.15
CA ALA A 98 -6.09 12.94 -9.26
C ALA A 98 -4.55 12.96 -9.24
N VAL A 99 -3.89 11.80 -9.17
CA VAL A 99 -2.42 11.73 -9.09
C VAL A 99 -1.73 11.95 -10.43
N ARG A 100 -2.39 11.69 -11.56
CA ARG A 100 -1.83 11.91 -12.91
C ARG A 100 -1.85 13.36 -13.39
N ARG A 101 -2.56 14.25 -12.67
CA ARG A 101 -2.59 15.69 -12.98
C ARG A 101 -1.27 16.33 -12.57
#